data_AF-A0A7C9FZH7-F1
#
_entry.id   AF-A0A7C9FZH7-F1
#
_cell.length_a   1.000
_cell.length_b   1.000
_cell.length_c   1.000
_cell.angle_alpha   90.00
_cell.angle_beta   90.00
_cell.angle_gamma   90.00
#
_symmetry.space_group_name_H-M   'P 1'
#
loop_
_entity.id
_entity.type
_entity.pdbx_description
1 polymer ?
#
loop_
_entity_poly.entity_id
_entity_poly.type
_entity_poly.pdbx_seq_one_letter_code
_entity_poly.pdbx_strand_id
1 'polypeptide(L)' 'MKKFTTIPEAFDWWIKNIYPSLPPDVKKGRPVTAWRDYTHKRGISEERMRGILLDYGHFKITTSITYEP' A
#
# COMPACT_ATOMS: atom_id res chain seq x y z
N MET A 1 -0.09 8.27 -15.40
CA MET A 1 0.13 7.05 -14.57
C MET A 1 1.29 7.32 -13.63
N LYS A 2 1.11 7.09 -12.32
CA LYS A 2 2.18 7.22 -11.34
C LYS A 2 2.89 5.87 -11.19
N LYS A 3 4.22 5.86 -11.26
CA LYS A 3 5.03 4.67 -11.05
C LYS A 3 5.76 4.83 -9.72
N PHE A 4 5.90 3.72 -9.01
CA PHE A 4 6.59 3.66 -7.73
C PHE A 4 7.70 2.64 -7.83
N THR A 5 8.79 2.90 -7.14
CA THR A 5 10.00 2.06 -7.20
C THR A 5 9.94 0.93 -6.18
N THR A 6 9.19 1.11 -5.09
CA THR A 6 9.06 0.15 -3.99
C THR A 6 7.62 0.08 -3.47
N ILE A 7 7.28 -1.03 -2.79
CA ILE A 7 5.98 -1.21 -2.14
C ILE A 7 5.72 -0.16 -1.04
N PRO A 8 6.68 0.15 -0.14
CA PRO A 8 6.47 1.15 0.90
C PRO A 8 6.19 2.55 0.34
N GLU A 9 6.85 2.95 -0.74
CA GLU A 9 6.63 4.25 -1.39
C GLU A 9 5.21 4.35 -1.98
N ALA A 10 4.76 3.30 -2.67
CA ALA A 10 3.40 3.21 -3.18
C ALA A 10 2.36 3.23 -2.05
N PHE A 11 2.64 2.52 -0.96
CA PHE A 11 1.77 2.43 0.20
C PHE A 11 1.65 3.76 0.94
N ASP A 12 2.76 4.48 1.15
CA ASP A 12 2.76 5.83 1.72
C ASP A 12 1.87 6.79 0.93
N TRP A 13 2.02 6.77 -0.40
CA TRP A 13 1.20 7.60 -1.27
C TRP A 13 -0.28 7.22 -1.18
N TRP A 14 -0.61 5.93 -1.18
CA TRP A 14 -1.98 5.45 -1.04
C TRP A 14 -2.61 5.90 0.29
N ILE A 15 -1.87 5.77 1.41
CA ILE A 15 -2.29 6.24 2.74
C ILE A 15 -2.62 7.74 2.76
N LYS A 16 -1.83 8.55 2.05
CA LYS A 16 -1.99 10.01 2.04
C LYS A 16 -3.03 10.53 1.06
N ASN A 17 -3.26 9.82 -0.05
CA ASN A 17 -4.05 10.33 -1.18
C ASN A 17 -5.36 9.57 -1.40
N ILE A 18 -5.36 8.25 -1.20
CA ILE A 18 -6.49 7.38 -1.52
C ILE A 18 -7.25 6.99 -0.26
N TYR A 19 -6.55 6.50 0.77
CA TYR A 19 -7.15 6.05 2.03
C TYR A 19 -8.12 7.08 2.64
N PRO A 20 -7.83 8.40 2.73
CA PRO A 20 -8.74 9.38 3.31
C PRO A 20 -10.04 9.53 2.50
N SER A 21 -9.98 9.25 1.21
CA SER A 21 -11.10 9.35 0.26
C SER A 21 -11.95 8.08 0.21
N LEU A 22 -11.49 6.97 0.81
CA LEU A 22 -12.25 5.72 0.83
C LEU A 22 -13.55 5.86 1.65
N PRO A 23 -14.64 5.21 1.21
CA PRO A 23 -15.89 5.23 1.94
C PRO A 23 -15.74 4.51 3.30
N PRO A 24 -16.57 4.88 4.30
CA PRO A 24 -16.49 4.32 5.66
C PRO A 24 -16.61 2.80 5.70
N ASP A 25 -17.32 2.22 4.73
CA ASP A 25 -17.53 0.77 4.68
C ASP A 25 -16.25 0.00 4.29
N VAL A 26 -15.39 0.62 3.48
CA VAL A 26 -14.08 0.07 3.09
C VAL A 26 -13.00 0.36 4.14
N LYS A 27 -13.15 1.43 4.93
CA LYS A 27 -12.26 1.79 6.05
C LYS A 27 -12.48 0.91 7.30
N LYS A 28 -12.70 -0.39 7.12
CA LYS A 28 -12.91 -1.37 8.19
C LYS A 28 -11.99 -2.57 7.99
N GLY A 29 -11.56 -3.20 9.09
CA GLY A 29 -10.71 -4.40 9.02
C GLY A 29 -9.29 -4.11 8.51
N ARG A 30 -8.90 -4.72 7.37
CA ARG A 30 -7.51 -4.70 6.88
C ARG A 30 -6.99 -3.29 6.55
N PRO A 31 -7.71 -2.41 5.83
CA PRO A 31 -7.25 -1.05 5.53
C PRO A 31 -7.00 -0.18 6.76
N VAL A 32 -7.93 -0.17 7.72
CA VAL A 32 -7.82 0.69 8.92
C VAL A 32 -6.73 0.20 9.87
N THR A 33 -6.56 -1.11 9.99
CA THR A 33 -5.46 -1.67 10.79
C THR A 33 -4.11 -1.39 10.14
N ALA A 34 -3.99 -1.55 8.81
CA ALA A 34 -2.77 -1.22 8.08
C ALA A 34 -2.42 0.27 8.16
N TRP A 35 -3.42 1.15 8.02
CA TRP A 35 -3.25 2.59 8.22
C TRP A 35 -2.74 2.91 9.63
N ARG A 36 -3.39 2.36 10.67
CA ARG A 36 -3.00 2.57 12.06
C ARG A 36 -1.57 2.08 12.31
N ASP A 37 -1.25 0.85 11.89
CA ASP A 37 0.06 0.25 12.13
C ASP A 37 1.17 1.04 11.41
N TYR A 38 0.91 1.54 10.20
CA TYR A 38 1.82 2.41 9.45
C TYR A 38 1.99 3.80 10.09
N THR A 39 0.89 4.50 10.39
CA THR A 39 0.91 5.85 10.96
C THR A 39 1.54 5.89 12.35
N HIS A 40 1.30 4.87 13.17
CA HIS A 40 1.87 4.78 14.52
C HIS A 40 3.24 4.07 14.56
N LYS A 41 3.87 3.82 13.41
CA LYS A 41 5.19 3.17 13.30
C LYS A 41 5.28 1.84 14.07
N ARG A 42 4.18 1.07 14.13
CA ARG A 42 4.12 -0.23 14.80
C ARG A 42 4.74 -1.38 13.99
N GLY A 43 5.30 -1.06 12.82
CA GLY A 43 5.82 -2.03 11.88
C GLY A 43 4.70 -2.64 11.04
N ILE A 44 4.90 -2.69 9.74
CA ILE A 44 4.00 -3.36 8.80
C ILE A 44 4.86 -3.99 7.70
N SER A 45 4.65 -5.28 7.45
CA SER A 45 5.40 -6.02 6.44
C SER A 45 5.04 -5.56 5.03
N GLU A 46 6.01 -5.59 4.11
CA GLU A 46 5.77 -5.28 2.69
C GLU A 46 4.70 -6.18 2.07
N GLU A 47 4.60 -7.45 2.46
CA GLU A 47 3.55 -8.36 1.99
C GLU A 47 2.15 -7.84 2.33
N ARG A 48 1.98 -7.31 3.54
CA ARG A 48 0.71 -6.74 3.99
C ARG A 48 0.41 -5.43 3.27
N MET A 49 1.41 -4.57 3.07
CA MET A 49 1.28 -3.36 2.24
C MET A 49 0.85 -3.73 0.81
N ARG A 50 1.52 -4.71 0.20
CA ARG A 50 1.23 -5.22 -1.14
C ARG A 50 -0.21 -5.70 -1.25
N GLY A 51 -0.67 -6.51 -0.29
CA GLY A 51 -2.06 -6.97 -0.25
C GLY A 51 -3.06 -5.81 -0.24
N ILE A 52 -2.82 -4.78 0.58
CA ILE A 52 -3.70 -3.61 0.62
C ILE A 52 -3.70 -2.85 -0.71
N LEU A 53 -2.54 -2.65 -1.33
CA LEU A 53 -2.45 -1.93 -2.61
C LEU A 53 -3.18 -2.67 -3.75
N LEU A 54 -3.12 -4.00 -3.76
CA LEU A 54 -3.82 -4.85 -4.74
C LEU A 54 -5.33 -4.87 -4.49
N ASP A 55 -5.75 -5.08 -3.25
CA ASP A 55 -7.17 -5.24 -2.88
C ASP A 55 -7.94 -3.90 -2.85
N TYR A 56 -7.29 -2.80 -2.45
CA TYR A 56 -7.96 -1.53 -2.14
C TYR A 56 -7.37 -0.30 -2.85
N GLY A 57 -6.25 -0.45 -3.55
CA GLY A 57 -5.54 0.67 -4.17
C GLY A 57 -5.58 0.70 -5.70
N HIS A 58 -6.13 -0.34 -6.35
CA HIS A 58 -6.08 -0.50 -7.80
C HIS A 58 -4.65 -0.41 -8.38
N PHE A 59 -3.64 -0.88 -7.63
CA PHE A 59 -2.27 -0.89 -8.11
C PHE A 59 -2.01 -2.13 -8.98
N LYS A 60 -1.28 -1.92 -10.07
CA LYS A 60 -0.63 -3.01 -10.80
C LYS A 60 0.82 -3.11 -10.30
N ILE A 61 1.16 -4.23 -9.69
CA ILE A 61 2.50 -4.48 -9.15
C ILE A 61 3.20 -5.48 -10.06
N THR A 62 4.29 -5.04 -10.69
CA THR A 62 5.15 -5.87 -11.55
C THR A 62 6.55 -5.93 -10.95
N THR A 63 7.06 -7.14 -10.74
CA THR A 63 8.43 -7.38 -10.27
C THR A 63 9.35 -7.51 -11.47
N SER A 64 10.40 -6.69 -11.55
CA SER A 64 11.46 -6.79 -12.56
C SER A 64 12.75 -7.29 -11.90
N ILE A 65 13.27 -8.42 -12.38
CA ILE A 65 14.55 -8.99 -11.94
C ILE A 65 15.50 -8.90 -13.13
N THR A 66 16.59 -8.17 -12.98
CA THR A 66 17.63 -8.02 -14.01
C THR A 66 18.93 -8.57 -13.46
N TYR A 67 19.56 -9.46 -14.21
CA TYR A 67 20.92 -9.94 -13.94
C TYR A 67 21.86 -9.26 -14.93
N GLU A 68 22.92 -8.64 -14.42
CA GLU A 68 23.97 -8.02 -15.22
C GLU A 68 25.28 -8.82 -15.01
N PRO A 69 25.97 -9.22 -16.10
CA PRO A 69 27.11 -10.14 -16.07
C PRO A 69 28.40 -9.52 -15.52
#